data_AF-A0A1E5BKA0-F1
#
_entry.id   AF-A0A1E5BKA0-F1
#
_cell.length_a   1.000
_cell.length_b   1.000
_cell.length_c   1.000
_cell.angle_alpha   90.00
_cell.angle_beta   90.00
_cell.angle_gamma   90.00
#
_symmetry.space_group_name_H-M   'P 1'
#
loop_
_entity.id
_entity.type
_entity.pdbx_description
1 polymer ?
#
loop_
_entity_poly.entity_id
_entity_poly.type
_entity_poly.pdbx_seq_one_letter_code
_entity_poly.pdbx_strand_id
1 'polypeptide(L)' 'MTYKTATHVLDCRHAIGAGGKDYQMRCHVLKTMEDGRLKVQVYGERYWKNTEHVVKVRYVEANRVYER' A
#
# COMPACT_ATOMS: atom_id res chain seq x y z
N MET A 1 10.71 6.09 8.79
CA MET A 1 9.28 5.77 8.64
C MET A 1 9.07 4.30 9.03
N THR A 2 8.05 3.97 9.84
CA THR A 2 7.77 2.57 10.23
C THR A 2 6.30 2.20 9.98
N TYR A 3 5.96 0.92 10.08
CA TYR A 3 4.57 0.41 9.99
C TYR A 3 3.65 1.08 11.02
N LYS A 4 4.12 1.23 12.27
CA LYS A 4 3.31 1.76 13.36
C LYS A 4 2.93 3.23 13.16
N THR A 5 3.83 4.00 12.55
CA THR A 5 3.64 5.44 12.30
C THR A 5 3.08 5.77 10.91
N ALA A 6 2.68 4.76 10.12
CA ALA A 6 2.09 4.97 8.81
C ALA A 6 0.80 5.77 8.88
N THR A 7 0.73 6.84 8.09
CA THR A 7 -0.37 7.81 8.04
C THR A 7 -1.43 7.49 6.98
N HIS A 8 -1.13 6.55 6.09
CA HIS A 8 -2.02 6.19 4.98
C HIS A 8 -2.19 4.68 4.87
N VAL A 9 -3.19 4.28 4.09
CA VAL A 9 -3.39 2.92 3.62
C VAL A 9 -3.51 2.89 2.10
N LEU A 10 -2.95 1.84 1.49
CA LEU A 10 -3.07 1.52 0.08
C LEU A 10 -4.09 0.39 -0.11
N ASP A 11 -5.16 0.66 -0.86
CA ASP A 11 -6.14 -0.34 -1.27
C ASP A 11 -5.54 -1.26 -2.35
N CYS A 12 -5.56 -2.56 -2.05
CA CYS A 12 -5.04 -3.62 -2.90
C CYS A 12 -6.09 -4.69 -3.15
N ARG A 13 -6.02 -5.32 -4.33
CA ARG A 13 -6.76 -6.54 -4.66
C ARG A 13 -5.76 -7.61 -5.08
N HIS A 14 -5.90 -8.81 -4.52
CA HIS A 14 -5.19 -10.00 -4.98
C HIS A 14 -6.20 -10.90 -5.70
N ALA A 15 -6.02 -11.08 -7.01
CA ALA A 15 -6.85 -11.99 -7.80
C ALA A 15 -6.49 -13.45 -7.46
N ILE A 16 -7.52 -14.29 -7.29
CA ILE A 16 -7.39 -15.72 -6.98
C ILE A 16 -8.36 -16.45 -7.90
N GLY A 17 -7.85 -16.94 -9.04
CA GLY A 17 -8.69 -17.48 -10.11
C GLY A 17 -9.71 -16.44 -10.60
N ALA A 18 -10.98 -16.83 -10.70
CA ALA A 18 -12.08 -15.90 -11.03
C ALA A 18 -12.46 -14.96 -9.87
N GLY A 19 -11.97 -15.24 -8.66
CA GLY A 19 -12.24 -14.45 -7.46
C GLY A 19 -11.13 -13.44 -7.16
N GLY A 20 -11.27 -12.78 -6.01
CA GLY A 20 -10.22 -11.91 -5.49
C GLY A 20 -10.45 -11.55 -4.03
N LYS A 21 -9.38 -11.11 -3.37
CA LYS A 21 -9.43 -10.59 -2.02
C LYS A 21 -8.93 -9.15 -2.00
N ASP A 22 -9.79 -8.27 -1.54
CA ASP A 22 -9.44 -6.89 -1.26
C ASP A 22 -8.83 -6.78 0.14
N TYR A 23 -7.81 -5.94 0.28
CA TYR A 23 -7.12 -5.70 1.54
C TYR A 23 -6.38 -4.38 1.50
N GLN A 24 -6.07 -3.86 2.69
CA GLN A 24 -5.35 -2.60 2.84
C GLN A 24 -3.95 -2.86 3.36
N MET A 25 -3.00 -2.09 2.86
CA MET A 25 -1.63 -2.11 3.35
C MET A 25 -1.25 -0.74 3.87
N ARG A 26 -0.71 -0.67 5.10
CA ARG A 26 -0.21 0.60 5.64
C ARG A 26 0.91 1.15 4.76
N CYS A 27 0.93 2.46 4.53
CA CYS A 27 1.98 3.10 3.75
C CYS A 27 2.27 4.54 4.19
N HIS A 28 3.41 5.07 3.73
CA HIS A 28 3.69 6.51 3.68
C HIS A 28 3.73 6.95 2.22
N VAL A 29 3.12 8.10 1.93
CA VAL A 29 3.34 8.79 0.66
C VAL A 29 4.71 9.46 0.72
N LEU A 30 5.57 9.15 -0.26
CA LEU A 30 6.92 9.71 -0.34
C LEU A 30 6.97 10.93 -1.27
N LYS A 31 6.26 10.86 -2.40
CA LYS A 31 6.24 11.90 -3.43
C LYS A 31 5.05 11.68 -4.38
N THR A 32 4.47 12.77 -4.88
CA THR A 32 3.60 12.77 -6.07
C THR A 32 4.46 12.87 -7.33
N MET A 33 4.29 11.92 -8.24
CA MET A 33 4.99 11.86 -9.52
C MET A 33 4.38 12.84 -10.52
N GLU A 34 5.10 13.16 -11.59
CA GLU A 34 4.65 14.10 -12.64
C GLU A 34 3.38 13.62 -13.35
N ASP A 35 3.18 12.30 -13.44
CA ASP A 35 1.99 11.67 -14.01
C ASP A 35 0.80 11.55 -13.02
N GLY A 36 0.92 12.14 -11.84
CA GLY A 36 -0.11 12.12 -10.80
C GLY A 36 -0.10 10.86 -9.91
N ARG A 37 0.70 9.83 -10.22
CA ARG A 37 0.84 8.67 -9.34
C ARG A 37 1.57 9.01 -8.05
N LEU A 38 1.30 8.28 -6.99
CA LEU A 38 2.01 8.38 -5.72
C LEU A 38 3.12 7.34 -5.67
N LYS A 39 4.33 7.79 -5.35
CA LYS A 39 5.41 6.92 -4.86
C LYS A 39 5.15 6.68 -3.38
N VAL A 40 4.88 5.44 -3.00
CA VAL A 40 4.56 5.05 -1.62
C VAL A 40 5.54 4.02 -1.09
N GLN A 41 5.90 4.15 0.20
CA GLN A 41 6.54 3.09 0.96
C GLN A 41 5.45 2.27 1.66
N VAL A 42 5.27 1.02 1.25
CA VAL A 42 4.24 0.12 1.79
C VAL A 42 4.88 -0.94 2.68
N TYR A 43 4.15 -1.33 3.72
CA TYR A 43 4.56 -2.34 4.69
C TYR A 43 3.68 -3.59 4.59
N GLY A 44 4.27 -4.75 4.81
CA GLY A 44 3.55 -6.03 4.74
C GLY A 44 3.70 -6.75 3.41
N GLU A 45 3.15 -7.96 3.38
CA GLU A 45 2.97 -8.76 2.17
C GLU A 45 1.51 -9.20 2.01
N ARG A 46 0.83 -8.61 1.03
CA ARG A 46 -0.60 -8.85 0.75
C ARG A 46 -1.44 -8.68 2.02
N TYR A 47 -2.29 -9.66 2.33
CA TYR A 47 -3.11 -9.73 3.54
C TYR A 47 -2.52 -10.69 4.61
N TRP A 48 -1.22 -11.01 4.53
CA TRP A 48 -0.57 -11.94 5.44
C TRP A 48 -0.15 -11.26 6.75
N LYS A 49 -0.39 -11.94 7.86
CA LYS A 49 -0.01 -11.48 9.21
C LYS A 49 1.49 -11.61 9.45
N ASN A 50 2.02 -10.83 10.38
CA ASN A 50 3.43 -10.88 10.82
C ASN A 50 4.44 -10.52 9.71
N THR A 51 4.00 -9.76 8.70
CA THR A 51 4.82 -9.33 7.56
C THR A 51 5.17 -7.84 7.62
N GLU A 52 4.87 -7.15 8.72
CA GLU A 52 5.01 -5.69 8.87
C GLU A 52 6.46 -5.18 8.71
N HIS A 53 7.43 -6.08 8.89
CA HIS A 53 8.85 -5.83 8.67
C HIS A 53 9.24 -5.80 7.18
N VAL A 54 8.41 -6.36 6.31
CA VAL A 54 8.61 -6.32 4.85
C VAL A 54 8.27 -4.92 4.35
N VAL A 55 9.23 -4.27 3.69
CA VAL A 55 9.09 -2.92 3.14
C VAL A 55 9.30 -2.96 1.65
N LYS A 56 8.37 -2.37 0.89
CA LYS A 56 8.47 -2.25 -0.58
C LYS A 56 8.11 -0.82 -1.00
N VAL A 57 8.71 -0.34 -2.09
CA VAL A 57 8.28 0.89 -2.75
C VAL A 57 7.34 0.53 -3.89
N ARG A 58 6.23 1.27 -4.02
CA ARG A 58 5.28 1.13 -5.13
C ARG A 58 4.96 2.49 -5.74
N TYR A 59 4.54 2.47 -6.99
CA TYR A 59 4.00 3.61 -7.70
C TYR A 59 2.54 3.28 -8.02
N VAL A 60 1.60 4.05 -7.48
CA VAL A 60 0.17 3.71 -7.50
C VAL A 60 -0.66 4.94 -7.81
N GLU A 61 -1.83 4.74 -8.41
CA GLU A 61 -2.80 5.83 -8.60
C GLU A 61 -3.19 6.46 -7.26
N ALA A 62 -3.29 7.79 -7.23
CA ALA A 62 -3.57 8.53 -6.00
C ALA A 62 -4.92 8.15 -5.38
N ASN A 63 -5.92 7.82 -6.21
CA ASN A 63 -7.25 7.39 -5.75
C ASN A 63 -7.29 6.03 -5.05
N ARG A 64 -6.16 5.31 -4.96
CA ARG A 64 -6.04 4.05 -4.22
C ARG A 64 -5.42 4.22 -2.83
N VAL A 65 -5.03 5.43 -2.46
CA VAL A 65 -4.37 5.73 -1.20
C VAL A 65 -5.25 6.66 -0.38
N TYR A 66 -5.48 6.29 0.88
CA TYR A 66 -6.36 7.02 1.79
C TYR A 66 -5.64 7.36 3.08
N GLU A 67 -5.96 8.52 3.67
CA GLU A 67 -5.53 8.86 5.02
C GLU A 67 -6.17 7.92 6.05
N ARG A 68 -5.44 7.64 7.13
CA ARG A 68 -5.82 6.71 8.20
C ARG A 68 -6.10 7.43 9.51
#